data_AF-A0A9Q1AE07-F1
#
_entry.id   AF-A0A9Q1AE07-F1
#
_cell.length_a   1.000
_cell.length_b   1.000
_cell.length_c   1.000
_cell.angle_alpha   90.00
_cell.angle_beta   90.00
_cell.angle_gamma   90.00
#
_symmetry.space_group_name_H-M   'P 1'
#
loop_
_entity.id
_entity.type
_entity.pdbx_description
1 polymer ?
#
loop_
_entity_poly.entity_id
_entity_poly.type
_entity_poly.pdbx_seq_one_letter_code
_entity_poly.pdbx_strand_id
1 'polypeptide(L)'
;MEGNWPAGTLYKQARVSMSSMHRFSSQIPQVKESPRLHMSTMAAKTFPIFVAILLLVAMQSHTIQSKPGGDPFGVCNQGISAEPSSERYRKPGQQYSVQPRCGVPDVVNGTKHYHTHKSIHTLAHYNFIPGNRRWTKRQLTYTFRSSVQVSAARNIRSIFAKAFQRWAQVTGFTFQEVAGSSPADIVIGFHRGDHNDGQPFDGPGGTLAHATPPATIARCHFDADESWSENPGPTQMDLESVAVHEIGHLLGLDHNDDPSADAIMSSRIAPGTEKRDLRADDIEGVRALYGLVN
;
A
#
# COMPACT_ATOMS: atom_id res chain seq x y z
N MET A 1 52.57 -7.49 -68.31
CA MET A 1 51.90 -6.36 -67.62
C MET A 1 51.98 -6.72 -66.15
N GLU A 2 53.09 -6.39 -65.47
CA GLU A 2 53.31 -5.10 -64.78
C GLU A 2 52.19 -4.86 -63.73
N GLY A 3 52.41 -4.59 -62.46
CA GLY A 3 53.57 -4.06 -61.74
C GLY A 3 53.00 -3.41 -60.47
N ASN A 4 53.76 -3.46 -59.38
CA ASN A 4 53.38 -3.00 -58.04
C ASN A 4 53.47 -1.45 -57.90
N TRP A 5 52.50 -0.85 -57.18
CA TRP A 5 52.44 0.43 -56.43
C TRP A 5 52.82 1.79 -57.10
N PRO A 6 52.25 2.91 -56.59
CA PRO A 6 53.04 3.72 -55.65
C PRO A 6 52.26 4.36 -54.47
N ALA A 7 53.06 4.90 -53.54
CA ALA A 7 52.70 5.61 -52.30
C ALA A 7 52.64 7.14 -52.46
N GLY A 8 52.04 7.81 -51.45
CA GLY A 8 52.12 9.26 -51.15
C GLY A 8 50.91 10.07 -51.63
N THR A 9 50.29 11.03 -50.89
CA THR A 9 50.90 12.12 -50.13
C THR A 9 49.81 12.96 -49.38
N LEU A 10 50.01 13.21 -48.07
CA LEU A 10 49.77 14.42 -47.23
C LEU A 10 48.37 15.04 -46.90
N TYR A 11 48.27 15.35 -45.59
CA TYR A 11 47.70 16.55 -44.91
C TYR A 11 46.18 16.80 -44.83
N LYS A 12 45.61 16.69 -43.61
CA LYS A 12 45.40 17.83 -42.69
C LYS A 12 44.72 17.38 -41.39
N GLN A 13 45.43 17.58 -40.27
CA GLN A 13 44.83 17.68 -38.93
C GLN A 13 43.97 18.94 -38.86
N ALA A 14 42.74 18.81 -38.39
CA ALA A 14 41.95 19.94 -37.90
C ALA A 14 42.15 20.06 -36.38
N ARG A 15 43.07 20.95 -35.99
CA ARG A 15 43.04 21.63 -34.68
C ARG A 15 42.10 22.83 -34.80
N VAL A 16 41.13 22.94 -33.90
CA VAL A 16 40.49 24.22 -33.53
C VAL A 16 40.59 24.26 -32.01
N SER A 17 41.66 24.85 -31.47
CA SER A 17 41.76 26.25 -31.04
C SER A 17 40.75 26.62 -29.94
N MET A 18 41.19 26.47 -28.69
CA MET A 18 40.67 27.23 -27.55
C MET A 18 41.14 28.68 -27.71
N SER A 19 40.20 29.62 -27.83
CA SER A 19 40.37 30.99 -27.32
C SER A 19 39.06 31.78 -27.39
N SER A 20 38.91 32.62 -26.36
CA SER A 20 38.00 33.77 -26.28
C SER A 20 36.62 33.53 -25.63
N MET A 21 36.65 33.40 -24.30
CA MET A 21 35.54 33.86 -23.45
C MET A 21 35.57 35.39 -23.39
N HIS A 22 34.72 36.05 -24.19
CA HIS A 22 34.35 37.44 -23.94
C HIS A 22 32.97 37.50 -23.29
N ARG A 23 33.00 37.81 -21.98
CA ARG A 23 32.15 38.76 -21.26
C ARG A 23 30.76 39.02 -21.89
N PHE A 24 29.72 38.33 -21.42
CA PHE A 24 28.34 38.80 -21.56
C PHE A 24 27.86 39.41 -20.24
N SER A 25 27.56 40.70 -20.35
CA SER A 25 27.04 41.58 -19.33
C SER A 25 25.62 41.19 -18.93
N SER A 26 25.36 41.31 -17.64
CA SER A 26 24.08 41.25 -16.97
C SER A 26 23.00 42.11 -17.63
N GLN A 27 21.85 41.50 -17.95
CA GLN A 27 20.55 42.20 -17.99
C GLN A 27 19.47 41.31 -17.36
N ILE A 28 19.04 41.74 -16.17
CA ILE A 28 17.93 41.20 -15.38
C ILE A 28 16.63 41.81 -15.93
N PRO A 29 15.61 41.02 -16.32
CA PRO A 29 14.30 41.56 -16.60
C PRO A 29 13.54 41.81 -15.30
N GLN A 30 13.05 43.04 -15.14
CA GLN A 30 12.22 43.51 -14.05
C GLN A 30 10.87 42.76 -14.01
N VAL A 31 10.53 42.21 -12.84
CA VAL A 31 9.22 41.64 -12.52
C VAL A 31 8.20 42.78 -12.45
N LYS A 32 7.16 42.72 -13.29
CA LYS A 32 6.00 43.61 -13.19
C LYS A 32 5.14 43.19 -12.00
N GLU A 33 5.07 44.05 -11.00
CA GLU A 33 4.12 43.93 -9.88
C GLU A 33 2.67 43.99 -10.39
N SER A 34 1.84 43.05 -9.93
CA SER A 34 0.39 43.07 -10.11
C SER A 34 -0.28 43.87 -8.98
N PRO A 35 -1.39 44.59 -9.23
CA PRO A 35 -1.95 45.52 -8.27
C PRO A 35 -2.66 44.83 -7.10
N ARG A 36 -2.49 45.44 -5.92
CA ARG A 36 -3.14 45.14 -4.64
C ARG A 36 -4.67 45.00 -4.78
N LEU A 37 -5.21 43.86 -4.34
CA LEU A 37 -6.63 43.72 -4.00
C LEU A 37 -6.91 44.51 -2.72
N HIS A 38 -7.78 45.51 -2.83
CA HIS A 38 -8.35 46.25 -1.70
C HIS A 38 -9.20 45.29 -0.85
N MET A 39 -8.88 45.19 0.44
CA MET A 39 -9.80 44.69 1.44
C MET A 39 -10.92 45.71 1.62
N SER A 40 -12.13 45.36 1.19
CA SER A 40 -13.35 46.04 1.60
C SER A 40 -14.08 45.15 2.60
N THR A 41 -14.01 45.54 3.87
CA THR A 41 -14.95 45.23 4.93
C THR A 41 -16.39 45.40 4.44
N MET A 42 -17.20 44.35 4.49
CA MET A 42 -18.65 44.45 4.42
C MET A 42 -19.27 43.77 5.63
N ALA A 43 -20.03 44.58 6.35
CA ALA A 43 -20.72 44.36 7.60
C ALA A 43 -21.59 43.11 7.65
N ALA A 44 -21.62 42.53 8.85
CA ALA A 44 -22.71 41.68 9.33
C ALA A 44 -24.06 42.39 9.16
N LYS A 45 -25.03 41.70 8.58
CA LYS A 45 -26.44 42.07 8.61
C LYS A 45 -27.26 40.88 9.11
N THR A 46 -27.56 40.93 10.40
CA THR A 46 -28.70 40.30 11.06
C THR A 46 -30.01 40.74 10.43
N PHE A 47 -30.92 39.81 10.12
CA PHE A 47 -32.37 40.01 9.95
C PHE A 47 -33.09 38.65 10.16
N PRO A 48 -34.39 38.60 10.51
CA PRO A 48 -34.84 38.07 11.78
C PRO A 48 -35.64 36.77 11.66
N ILE A 49 -35.81 36.19 12.85
CA ILE A 49 -36.77 35.17 13.26
C ILE A 49 -38.15 35.40 12.63
N PHE A 50 -38.69 34.38 11.94
CA PHE A 50 -40.12 34.16 11.87
C PHE A 50 -40.46 32.84 12.57
N VAL A 51 -41.32 33.00 13.56
CA VAL A 51 -41.99 31.98 14.37
C VAL A 51 -43.16 31.39 13.55
N ALA A 52 -43.61 30.18 13.95
CA ALA A 52 -44.95 29.59 13.80
C ALA A 52 -45.09 28.48 12.72
N ILE A 53 -45.73 27.33 12.92
CA ILE A 53 -46.40 26.67 14.07
C ILE A 53 -46.93 25.28 13.57
N LEU A 54 -47.15 24.34 14.50
CA LEU A 54 -48.09 23.18 14.48
C LEU A 54 -47.81 21.88 13.70
N LEU A 55 -47.51 20.84 14.51
CA LEU A 55 -48.20 19.54 14.67
C LEU A 55 -48.56 18.68 13.45
N LEU A 56 -48.00 17.45 13.44
CA LEU A 56 -48.79 16.23 13.61
C LEU A 56 -47.89 15.04 14.01
N VAL A 57 -47.97 14.64 15.27
CA VAL A 57 -47.53 13.31 15.74
C VAL A 57 -48.73 12.39 15.60
N ALA A 58 -48.64 11.38 14.75
CA ALA A 58 -49.56 10.25 14.74
C ALA A 58 -48.79 9.00 15.16
N MET A 59 -49.10 8.54 16.37
CA MET A 59 -48.72 7.22 16.87
C MET A 59 -49.56 6.17 16.14
N GLN A 60 -48.91 5.15 15.58
CA GLN A 60 -49.57 3.88 15.30
C GLN A 60 -48.69 2.75 15.81
N SER A 61 -48.95 2.37 17.06
CA SER A 61 -48.55 1.12 17.68
C SER A 61 -49.37 0.00 17.02
N HIS A 62 -48.74 -0.93 16.31
CA HIS A 62 -49.39 -2.18 15.95
C HIS A 62 -48.99 -3.29 16.91
N THR A 63 -50.04 -3.82 17.52
CA THR A 63 -50.14 -4.80 18.57
C THR A 63 -49.58 -6.15 18.16
N ILE A 64 -48.84 -6.76 19.08
CA ILE A 64 -48.43 -8.17 19.08
C ILE A 64 -49.68 -9.04 19.18
N GLN A 65 -49.80 -10.05 18.31
CA GLN A 65 -50.72 -11.18 18.50
C GLN A 65 -49.94 -12.49 18.39
N SER A 66 -49.61 -13.04 19.55
CA SER A 66 -49.20 -14.43 19.74
C SER A 66 -50.41 -15.36 19.62
N LYS A 67 -50.27 -16.48 18.90
CA LYS A 67 -51.15 -17.65 19.05
C LYS A 67 -50.33 -18.86 19.48
N PRO A 68 -50.81 -19.65 20.47
CA PRO A 68 -50.15 -20.86 20.95
C PRO A 68 -50.72 -22.12 20.28
N GLY A 69 -49.91 -23.18 20.24
CA GLY A 69 -50.35 -24.53 19.89
C GLY A 69 -49.21 -25.54 19.98
N GLY A 70 -49.10 -26.23 21.12
CA GLY A 70 -48.53 -27.59 21.19
C GLY A 70 -49.49 -28.59 20.51
N ASP A 71 -49.23 -29.87 20.30
CA ASP A 71 -48.28 -30.89 20.79
C ASP A 71 -48.61 -32.14 19.87
N PRO A 72 -48.25 -33.42 20.10
CA PRO A 72 -47.14 -34.07 20.82
C PRO A 72 -46.45 -35.25 20.03
N PHE A 73 -45.26 -35.65 20.50
CA PHE A 73 -44.61 -36.99 20.57
C PHE A 73 -44.77 -38.13 19.52
N GLY A 74 -43.62 -38.75 19.16
CA GLY A 74 -43.48 -40.15 18.69
C GLY A 74 -42.25 -40.39 17.77
N VAL A 75 -41.00 -40.43 18.26
CA VAL A 75 -40.18 -41.60 18.70
C VAL A 75 -39.62 -42.52 17.57
N CYS A 76 -38.26 -42.53 17.47
CA CYS A 76 -37.29 -43.59 17.07
C CYS A 76 -37.40 -44.32 15.70
N ASN A 77 -36.35 -44.74 14.98
CA ASN A 77 -34.89 -44.70 15.09
C ASN A 77 -34.30 -45.23 13.74
N GLN A 78 -33.01 -45.00 13.53
CA GLN A 78 -32.06 -45.71 12.65
C GLN A 78 -31.79 -45.20 11.23
N GLY A 79 -30.53 -44.80 11.01
CA GLY A 79 -29.82 -45.21 9.80
C GLY A 79 -29.02 -44.13 9.07
N ILE A 80 -27.76 -43.93 9.50
CA ILE A 80 -26.59 -43.62 8.67
C ILE A 80 -26.63 -42.27 7.91
N SER A 81 -25.85 -41.28 8.37
CA SER A 81 -25.18 -40.28 7.51
C SER A 81 -24.19 -39.41 8.30
N ALA A 82 -22.95 -39.41 7.82
CA ALA A 82 -21.89 -38.39 7.90
C ALA A 82 -21.90 -37.37 9.07
N GLU A 83 -20.81 -37.41 9.86
CA GLU A 83 -20.35 -36.32 10.73
C GLU A 83 -20.26 -34.98 9.95
N PRO A 84 -20.96 -33.91 10.37
CA PRO A 84 -20.68 -32.58 9.86
C PRO A 84 -19.57 -31.95 10.70
N SER A 85 -18.52 -31.52 10.00
CA SER A 85 -17.49 -30.60 10.49
C SER A 85 -18.10 -29.51 11.36
N SER A 86 -17.44 -29.23 12.48
CA SER A 86 -17.83 -28.26 13.51
C SER A 86 -18.18 -26.88 12.96
N GLU A 87 -19.42 -26.69 12.53
CA GLU A 87 -20.02 -25.41 12.23
C GLU A 87 -20.36 -24.76 13.57
N ARG A 88 -19.42 -23.94 14.07
CA ARG A 88 -19.59 -23.16 15.30
C ARG A 88 -20.82 -22.26 15.12
N TYR A 89 -21.89 -22.58 15.85
CA TYR A 89 -23.12 -21.80 15.95
C TYR A 89 -22.82 -20.30 16.07
N ARG A 90 -23.11 -19.55 15.00
CA ARG A 90 -22.87 -18.10 14.91
C ARG A 90 -24.05 -17.38 15.57
N LYS A 91 -23.81 -16.74 16.71
CA LYS A 91 -24.83 -15.87 17.33
C LYS A 91 -25.02 -14.60 16.46
N PRO A 92 -26.26 -14.22 16.10
CA PRO A 92 -26.52 -12.95 15.42
C PRO A 92 -26.17 -11.78 16.34
N GLY A 93 -25.39 -10.81 15.87
CA GLY A 93 -25.16 -9.54 16.57
C GLY A 93 -23.77 -9.30 17.18
N GLN A 94 -22.80 -10.21 17.05
CA GLN A 94 -21.39 -9.88 17.27
C GLN A 94 -20.66 -9.73 15.93
N GLN A 95 -20.62 -8.51 15.39
CA GLN A 95 -19.55 -8.14 14.48
C GLN A 95 -18.27 -8.02 15.33
N TYR A 96 -17.53 -9.10 15.49
CA TYR A 96 -16.08 -8.93 15.59
C TYR A 96 -15.67 -8.36 14.25
N SER A 97 -15.50 -7.05 14.16
CA SER A 97 -14.82 -6.43 13.03
C SER A 97 -13.45 -7.10 12.95
N VAL A 98 -13.30 -8.06 12.05
CA VAL A 98 -11.98 -8.65 11.78
C VAL A 98 -11.13 -7.47 11.35
N GLN A 99 -10.12 -7.15 12.15
CA GLN A 99 -9.24 -6.02 11.89
C GLN A 99 -8.72 -6.15 10.45
N PRO A 100 -8.81 -5.08 9.62
CA PRO A 100 -8.30 -5.09 8.26
C PRO A 100 -6.83 -5.53 8.22
N ARG A 101 -6.45 -6.22 7.15
CA ARG A 101 -5.18 -6.91 7.05
C ARG A 101 -4.60 -6.89 5.64
N CYS A 102 -3.32 -7.23 5.55
CA CYS A 102 -2.69 -7.63 4.30
C CYS A 102 -3.25 -8.97 3.81
N GLY A 103 -3.42 -9.10 2.49
CA GLY A 103 -3.89 -10.28 1.79
C GLY A 103 -2.81 -11.34 1.53
N VAL A 104 -1.53 -11.04 1.81
CA VAL A 104 -0.46 -12.04 1.77
C VAL A 104 -0.73 -13.09 2.87
N PRO A 105 -0.71 -14.41 2.54
CA PRO A 105 -0.97 -15.45 3.53
C PRO A 105 0.11 -15.50 4.62
N ASP A 106 -0.28 -15.55 5.90
CA ASP A 106 0.65 -15.74 7.03
C ASP A 106 1.32 -17.13 7.05
N VAL A 107 0.73 -18.10 6.36
CA VAL A 107 1.14 -19.51 6.37
C VAL A 107 1.00 -20.09 4.95
N VAL A 108 2.12 -20.42 4.31
CA VAL A 108 2.11 -21.18 3.06
C VAL A 108 2.37 -22.67 3.37
N ASN A 109 1.46 -23.56 2.94
CA ASN A 109 1.55 -25.03 3.14
C ASN A 109 1.61 -25.51 4.60
N GLY A 110 0.81 -24.92 5.49
CA GLY A 110 0.60 -25.42 6.86
C GLY A 110 1.79 -25.27 7.81
N THR A 111 2.88 -24.62 7.37
CA THR A 111 4.06 -24.37 8.19
C THR A 111 4.14 -22.89 8.48
N LYS A 112 4.04 -22.48 9.75
CA LYS A 112 4.41 -21.11 10.14
C LYS A 112 5.88 -20.89 9.78
N HIS A 113 6.21 -19.71 9.26
CA HIS A 113 7.55 -19.40 8.76
C HIS A 113 8.55 -19.20 9.92
N TYR A 114 8.80 -20.22 10.73
CA TYR A 114 9.77 -20.16 11.82
C TYR A 114 11.19 -20.27 11.24
N HIS A 115 11.92 -19.15 11.16
CA HIS A 115 13.37 -19.24 11.02
C HIS A 115 13.96 -19.68 12.36
N THR A 116 14.31 -20.97 12.46
CA THR A 116 15.07 -21.52 13.58
C THR A 116 16.54 -21.07 13.53
N HIS A 117 16.79 -19.78 13.75
CA HIS A 117 18.10 -19.30 14.20
C HIS A 117 17.97 -18.82 15.64
N LYS A 118 17.79 -19.77 16.57
CA LYS A 118 18.02 -19.53 18.00
C LYS A 118 19.52 -19.36 18.22
N SER A 119 20.06 -18.18 17.92
CA SER A 119 21.23 -17.70 18.63
C SER A 119 20.73 -17.18 19.99
N ILE A 120 21.43 -17.54 21.06
CA ILE A 120 20.89 -17.61 22.42
C ILE A 120 20.65 -16.21 23.07
N HIS A 121 20.68 -15.11 22.30
CA HIS A 121 20.50 -13.75 22.84
C HIS A 121 19.68 -12.73 22.00
N THR A 122 19.05 -13.12 20.89
CA THR A 122 18.13 -12.23 20.15
C THR A 122 16.96 -13.03 19.57
N LEU A 123 15.76 -12.81 20.10
CA LEU A 123 14.52 -13.31 19.48
C LEU A 123 14.22 -12.40 18.28
N ALA A 124 14.84 -12.66 17.13
CA ALA A 124 14.40 -12.05 15.88
C ALA A 124 13.00 -12.56 15.54
N HIS A 125 12.04 -11.64 15.32
CA HIS A 125 10.64 -11.96 14.98
C HIS A 125 10.33 -11.75 13.49
N TYR A 126 11.29 -11.21 12.73
CA TYR A 126 11.17 -11.05 11.28
C TYR A 126 11.20 -12.38 10.56
N ASN A 127 10.45 -12.45 9.45
CA ASN A 127 10.37 -13.62 8.59
C ASN A 127 10.69 -13.25 7.13
N PHE A 128 10.93 -14.26 6.31
CA PHE A 128 11.22 -14.10 4.87
C PHE A 128 10.29 -14.97 4.04
N ILE A 129 9.91 -14.45 2.87
CA ILE A 129 9.07 -15.19 1.93
C ILE A 129 9.81 -16.48 1.51
N PRO A 130 9.12 -17.63 1.38
CA PRO A 130 9.75 -18.92 1.07
C PRO A 130 10.80 -18.88 -0.03
N GLY A 131 11.96 -19.47 0.27
CA GLY A 131 13.12 -19.47 -0.62
C GLY A 131 13.98 -18.21 -0.55
N ASN A 132 13.77 -17.34 0.45
CA ASN A 132 14.52 -16.10 0.67
C ASN A 132 14.57 -15.24 -0.61
N ARG A 133 13.41 -15.11 -1.26
CA ARG A 133 13.25 -14.38 -2.52
C ARG A 133 13.64 -12.93 -2.31
N ARG A 134 14.67 -12.49 -3.03
CA ARG A 134 15.28 -11.16 -2.87
C ARG A 134 15.77 -10.61 -4.19
N TRP A 135 15.86 -9.29 -4.30
CA TRP A 135 16.45 -8.64 -5.46
C TRP A 135 17.97 -8.80 -5.49
N THR A 136 18.51 -9.13 -6.67
CA THR A 136 19.96 -9.17 -6.90
C THR A 136 20.53 -7.79 -7.22
N LYS A 137 19.69 -6.88 -7.74
CA LYS A 137 20.02 -5.47 -7.96
C LYS A 137 19.50 -4.59 -6.83
N ARG A 138 20.05 -3.37 -6.73
CA ARG A 138 19.68 -2.35 -5.73
C ARG A 138 18.96 -1.14 -6.31
N GLN A 139 19.03 -0.95 -7.63
CA GLN A 139 18.30 0.10 -8.34
C GLN A 139 17.02 -0.51 -8.90
N LEU A 140 15.90 -0.19 -8.26
CA LEU A 140 14.58 -0.68 -8.66
C LEU A 140 13.76 0.46 -9.27
N THR A 141 13.06 0.16 -10.35
CA THR A 141 12.07 1.08 -10.93
C THR A 141 10.66 0.66 -10.53
N TYR A 142 9.78 1.64 -10.32
CA TYR A 142 8.38 1.38 -10.07
C TYR A 142 7.47 2.22 -10.96
N THR A 143 6.26 1.75 -11.19
CA THR A 143 5.27 2.50 -11.96
C THR A 143 3.85 2.21 -11.49
N PHE A 144 2.91 3.10 -11.83
CA PHE A 144 1.50 2.99 -11.46
C PHE A 144 0.64 2.50 -12.62
N ARG A 145 -0.13 1.43 -12.39
CA ARG A 145 -1.08 0.84 -13.34
C ARG A 145 -2.34 0.36 -12.62
N SER A 146 -3.27 1.28 -12.38
CA SER A 146 -4.56 0.97 -11.75
C SER A 146 -5.63 0.63 -12.78
N SER A 147 -6.55 -0.27 -12.45
CA SER A 147 -7.76 -0.50 -13.25
C SER A 147 -8.85 0.54 -12.97
N VAL A 148 -8.74 1.24 -11.84
CA VAL A 148 -9.67 2.29 -11.42
C VAL A 148 -8.92 3.57 -11.03
N GLN A 149 -9.56 4.72 -11.24
CA GLN A 149 -9.04 6.00 -10.77
C GLN A 149 -9.38 6.16 -9.29
N VAL A 150 -8.38 6.30 -8.43
CA VAL A 150 -8.56 6.54 -7.00
C VAL A 150 -8.25 8.00 -6.70
N SER A 151 -9.28 8.77 -6.35
CA SER A 151 -9.16 10.19 -6.02
C SER A 151 -8.94 10.46 -4.52
N ALA A 152 -9.05 9.44 -3.68
CA ALA A 152 -9.13 9.56 -2.22
C ALA A 152 -7.84 10.11 -1.57
N ALA A 153 -6.67 9.76 -2.11
CA ALA A 153 -5.41 10.40 -1.74
C ALA A 153 -5.01 11.39 -2.84
N ARG A 154 -5.16 12.70 -2.61
CA ARG A 154 -4.75 13.75 -3.57
C ARG A 154 -3.27 13.66 -3.99
N ASN A 155 -2.46 12.86 -3.29
CA ASN A 155 -1.02 12.78 -3.49
C ASN A 155 -0.45 11.35 -3.45
N ILE A 156 -1.11 10.38 -4.09
CA ILE A 156 -0.66 8.95 -4.15
C ILE A 156 0.84 8.84 -4.46
N ARG A 157 1.32 9.50 -5.53
CA ARG A 157 2.74 9.42 -5.93
C ARG A 157 3.70 9.86 -4.81
N SER A 158 3.40 10.95 -4.11
CA SER A 158 4.22 11.43 -2.99
C SER A 158 4.20 10.45 -1.81
N ILE A 159 3.04 9.88 -1.50
CA ILE A 159 2.88 8.88 -0.43
C ILE A 159 3.79 7.67 -0.69
N PHE A 160 3.74 7.11 -1.90
CA PHE A 160 4.62 6.00 -2.26
C PHE A 160 6.10 6.41 -2.32
N ALA A 161 6.43 7.61 -2.79
CA ALA A 161 7.80 8.10 -2.75
C ALA A 161 8.34 8.17 -1.31
N LYS A 162 7.53 8.64 -0.34
CA LYS A 162 7.87 8.60 1.10
C LYS A 162 8.04 7.16 1.59
N ALA A 163 7.12 6.27 1.25
CA ALA A 163 7.16 4.88 1.67
C ALA A 163 8.43 4.15 1.16
N PHE A 164 8.78 4.33 -0.12
CA PHE A 164 10.04 3.84 -0.69
C PHE A 164 11.26 4.47 -0.02
N GLN A 165 11.22 5.78 0.27
CA GLN A 165 12.33 6.48 0.90
C GLN A 165 12.67 5.90 2.28
N ARG A 166 11.68 5.47 3.06
CA ARG A 166 11.88 4.85 4.38
C ARG A 166 12.68 3.56 4.28
N TRP A 167 12.34 2.71 3.32
CA TRP A 167 13.12 1.51 3.03
C TRP A 167 14.49 1.84 2.44
N ALA A 168 14.59 2.83 1.54
CA ALA A 168 15.87 3.23 0.95
C ALA A 168 16.90 3.63 2.03
N GLN A 169 16.47 4.34 3.07
CA GLN A 169 17.32 4.81 4.18
C GLN A 169 18.02 3.69 4.94
N VAL A 170 17.45 2.49 4.98
CA VAL A 170 18.00 1.37 5.78
C VAL A 170 18.54 0.22 4.92
N THR A 171 18.34 0.26 3.60
CA THR A 171 18.63 -0.85 2.71
C THR A 171 19.72 -0.60 1.67
N GLY A 172 20.03 0.66 1.37
CA GLY A 172 20.90 1.04 0.26
C GLY A 172 20.28 0.81 -1.13
N PHE A 173 18.98 0.51 -1.20
CA PHE A 173 18.24 0.52 -2.45
C PHE A 173 17.97 1.95 -2.92
N THR A 174 17.82 2.11 -4.25
CA THR A 174 17.23 3.30 -4.84
C THR A 174 15.96 2.90 -5.58
N PHE A 175 14.95 3.77 -5.48
CA PHE A 175 13.65 3.57 -6.12
C PHE A 175 13.38 4.75 -7.03
N GLN A 176 13.04 4.47 -8.28
CA GLN A 176 12.74 5.50 -9.28
C GLN A 176 11.38 5.25 -9.91
N GLU A 177 10.46 6.22 -9.79
CA GLU A 177 9.23 6.19 -10.57
C GLU A 177 9.57 6.36 -12.06
N VAL A 178 9.00 5.49 -12.90
CA VAL A 178 9.05 5.59 -14.34
C VAL A 178 7.64 5.78 -14.92
N ALA A 179 7.56 6.35 -16.11
CA ALA A 179 6.28 6.57 -16.79
C ALA A 179 5.47 5.27 -16.93
N GLY A 180 4.14 5.35 -16.84
CA GLY A 180 3.22 4.19 -16.85
C GLY A 180 3.40 3.22 -18.02
N SER A 181 3.82 3.75 -19.18
CA SER A 181 4.09 2.99 -20.41
C SER A 181 5.44 2.27 -20.42
N SER A 182 6.34 2.59 -19.49
CA SER A 182 7.67 1.98 -19.41
C SER A 182 7.63 0.66 -18.65
N PRO A 183 8.49 -0.32 -19.00
CA PRO A 183 8.75 -1.46 -18.13
C PRO A 183 9.29 -1.00 -16.77
N ALA A 184 8.85 -1.67 -15.70
CA ALA A 184 9.30 -1.40 -14.34
C ALA A 184 9.48 -2.72 -13.58
N ASP A 185 10.35 -2.72 -12.57
CA ASP A 185 10.56 -3.88 -11.69
C ASP A 185 9.36 -4.11 -10.77
N ILE A 186 8.72 -3.02 -10.35
CA ILE A 186 7.58 -3.00 -9.44
C ILE A 186 6.40 -2.31 -10.14
N VAL A 187 5.24 -2.96 -10.16
CA VAL A 187 3.99 -2.37 -10.66
C VAL A 187 3.03 -2.21 -9.50
N ILE A 188 2.66 -0.96 -9.21
CA ILE A 188 1.69 -0.61 -8.16
C ILE A 188 0.36 -0.30 -8.82
N GLY A 189 -0.74 -0.84 -8.29
CA GLY A 189 -2.07 -0.62 -8.87
C GLY A 189 -3.18 -0.63 -7.84
N PHE A 190 -4.23 0.14 -8.12
CA PHE A 190 -5.48 0.09 -7.37
C PHE A 190 -6.52 -0.67 -8.20
N HIS A 191 -7.17 -1.65 -7.58
CA HIS A 191 -8.10 -2.57 -8.22
C HIS A 191 -9.33 -2.82 -7.34
N ARG A 192 -10.38 -3.43 -7.89
CA ARG A 192 -11.60 -3.84 -7.15
C ARG A 192 -11.93 -5.27 -7.50
N GLY A 193 -12.43 -6.03 -6.53
CA GLY A 193 -12.89 -7.40 -6.77
C GLY A 193 -11.85 -8.26 -7.50
N ASP A 194 -12.32 -9.08 -8.44
CA ASP A 194 -11.43 -9.83 -9.32
C ASP A 194 -10.69 -8.91 -10.29
N HIS A 195 -9.36 -9.00 -10.24
CA HIS A 195 -8.43 -8.25 -11.08
C HIS A 195 -7.39 -9.13 -11.77
N ASN A 196 -7.76 -10.40 -12.02
CA ASN A 196 -7.05 -11.36 -12.88
C ASN A 196 -5.66 -11.80 -12.37
N ASP A 197 -5.42 -11.78 -11.07
CA ASP A 197 -4.21 -12.35 -10.43
C ASP A 197 -4.50 -13.54 -9.51
N GLY A 198 -5.78 -13.94 -9.39
CA GLY A 198 -6.22 -15.04 -8.53
C GLY A 198 -6.42 -14.68 -7.07
N GLN A 199 -6.27 -13.41 -6.70
CA GLN A 199 -6.46 -12.89 -5.33
C GLN A 199 -7.47 -11.73 -5.34
N PRO A 200 -8.78 -12.00 -5.55
CA PRO A 200 -9.78 -10.94 -5.63
C PRO A 200 -9.90 -10.18 -4.30
N PHE A 201 -10.08 -8.86 -4.39
CA PHE A 201 -10.39 -8.03 -3.23
C PHE A 201 -11.83 -8.22 -2.74
N ASP A 202 -12.07 -7.99 -1.46
CA ASP A 202 -13.34 -8.24 -0.75
C ASP A 202 -14.20 -6.98 -0.53
N GLY A 203 -13.75 -5.81 -0.97
CA GLY A 203 -14.45 -4.55 -0.77
C GLY A 203 -14.02 -3.87 0.53
N PRO A 204 -14.84 -2.97 1.12
CA PRO A 204 -14.41 -2.21 2.29
C PRO A 204 -14.12 -3.07 3.53
N GLY A 205 -12.95 -2.86 4.14
CA GLY A 205 -12.43 -3.65 5.24
C GLY A 205 -11.89 -5.00 4.78
N GLY A 206 -11.47 -5.86 5.72
CA GLY A 206 -10.96 -7.18 5.34
C GLY A 206 -9.57 -7.09 4.71
N THR A 207 -9.45 -7.22 3.38
CA THR A 207 -8.17 -7.26 2.66
C THR A 207 -7.83 -5.90 2.04
N LEU A 208 -6.82 -5.25 2.61
CA LEU A 208 -6.43 -3.89 2.22
C LEU A 208 -5.61 -3.84 0.93
N ALA A 209 -4.67 -4.78 0.82
CA ALA A 209 -3.65 -4.81 -0.22
C ALA A 209 -2.96 -6.18 -0.21
N HIS A 210 -2.23 -6.47 -1.29
CA HIS A 210 -1.29 -7.60 -1.34
C HIS A 210 -0.14 -7.32 -2.30
N ALA A 211 1.00 -7.95 -2.05
CA ALA A 211 2.18 -7.87 -2.89
C ALA A 211 2.73 -9.25 -3.25
N THR A 212 3.31 -9.35 -4.44
CA THR A 212 4.07 -10.54 -4.85
C THR A 212 5.53 -10.44 -4.38
N PRO A 213 6.20 -11.56 -4.08
CA PRO A 213 7.62 -11.54 -3.76
C PRO A 213 8.51 -11.00 -4.89
N PRO A 214 9.79 -10.68 -4.58
CA PRO A 214 10.81 -10.40 -5.59
C PRO A 214 10.86 -11.45 -6.70
N ALA A 215 10.72 -10.98 -7.94
CA ALA A 215 10.72 -11.75 -9.18
C ALA A 215 11.22 -10.88 -10.33
N THR A 216 11.06 -11.29 -11.59
CA THR A 216 11.37 -10.41 -12.75
C THR A 216 10.52 -9.14 -12.74
N ILE A 217 9.25 -9.27 -12.35
CA ILE A 217 8.32 -8.17 -12.11
C ILE A 217 7.56 -8.51 -10.84
N ALA A 218 7.62 -7.63 -9.84
CA ALA A 218 6.80 -7.70 -8.66
C ALA A 218 5.58 -6.77 -8.81
N ARG A 219 4.46 -7.17 -8.22
CA ARG A 219 3.21 -6.40 -8.20
C ARG A 219 2.81 -6.09 -6.78
N CYS A 220 2.19 -4.94 -6.60
CA CYS A 220 1.57 -4.52 -5.35
C CYS A 220 0.21 -3.91 -5.68
N HIS A 221 -0.85 -4.54 -5.18
CA HIS A 221 -2.23 -4.17 -5.46
C HIS A 221 -2.87 -3.66 -4.18
N PHE A 222 -3.68 -2.61 -4.31
CA PHE A 222 -4.46 -2.02 -3.22
C PHE A 222 -5.94 -2.11 -3.56
N ASP A 223 -6.77 -2.45 -2.58
CA ASP A 223 -8.22 -2.43 -2.76
C ASP A 223 -8.71 -0.98 -2.89
N ALA A 224 -9.27 -0.66 -4.05
CA ALA A 224 -9.80 0.65 -4.36
C ALA A 224 -11.19 0.92 -3.76
N ASP A 225 -11.81 -0.06 -3.10
CA ASP A 225 -13.02 0.11 -2.30
C ASP A 225 -12.73 0.64 -0.89
N GLU A 226 -11.46 0.66 -0.47
CA GLU A 226 -11.07 1.18 0.84
C GLU A 226 -11.09 2.71 0.94
N SER A 227 -11.37 3.21 2.14
CA SER A 227 -11.33 4.64 2.45
C SER A 227 -9.90 5.11 2.74
N TRP A 228 -9.09 5.23 1.70
CA TRP A 228 -7.69 5.68 1.79
C TRP A 228 -7.54 7.15 2.18
N SER A 229 -6.58 7.45 3.05
CA SER A 229 -6.19 8.82 3.43
C SER A 229 -4.67 8.93 3.67
N GLU A 230 -4.13 10.14 3.52
CA GLU A 230 -2.79 10.51 4.03
C GLU A 230 -2.85 11.02 5.48
N ASN A 231 -4.02 11.38 5.97
CA ASN A 231 -4.25 11.80 7.36
C ASN A 231 -5.56 11.13 7.78
N PRO A 232 -5.52 9.86 8.21
CA PRO A 232 -6.72 9.05 8.38
C PRO A 232 -7.57 9.55 9.54
N GLY A 233 -8.87 9.76 9.30
CA GLY A 233 -9.86 9.78 10.37
C GLY A 233 -10.05 8.38 10.99
N PRO A 234 -10.86 8.26 12.06
CA PRO A 234 -11.03 7.01 12.82
C PRO A 234 -11.53 5.80 12.01
N THR A 235 -12.10 6.03 10.83
CA THR A 235 -12.66 4.98 9.96
C THR A 235 -11.90 4.84 8.64
N GLN A 236 -10.82 5.59 8.44
CA GLN A 236 -10.05 5.61 7.20
C GLN A 236 -8.77 4.80 7.35
N MET A 237 -8.29 4.26 6.24
CA MET A 237 -7.04 3.53 6.18
C MET A 237 -5.91 4.46 5.79
N ASP A 238 -4.80 4.41 6.51
CA ASP A 238 -3.61 5.18 6.16
C ASP A 238 -2.91 4.54 4.96
N LEU A 239 -2.89 5.24 3.83
CA LEU A 239 -2.28 4.72 2.62
C LEU A 239 -0.76 4.58 2.75
N GLU A 240 -0.09 5.49 3.47
CA GLU A 240 1.37 5.40 3.67
C GLU A 240 1.72 4.16 4.50
N SER A 241 1.00 3.91 5.59
CA SER A 241 1.24 2.74 6.46
C SER A 241 1.12 1.43 5.71
N VAL A 242 0.04 1.25 4.93
CA VAL A 242 -0.13 0.04 4.12
C VAL A 242 0.92 -0.03 3.01
N ALA A 243 1.26 1.09 2.36
CA ALA A 243 2.32 1.09 1.36
C ALA A 243 3.70 0.71 1.94
N VAL A 244 4.06 1.20 3.12
CA VAL A 244 5.33 0.83 3.78
C VAL A 244 5.34 -0.68 4.08
N HIS A 245 4.22 -1.25 4.52
CA HIS A 245 4.06 -2.69 4.74
C HIS A 245 4.24 -3.50 3.45
N GLU A 246 3.48 -3.19 2.40
CA GLU A 246 3.54 -3.94 1.14
C GLU A 246 4.93 -3.83 0.46
N ILE A 247 5.63 -2.70 0.63
CA ILE A 247 7.00 -2.58 0.14
C ILE A 247 7.95 -3.53 0.87
N GLY A 248 7.71 -3.86 2.14
CA GLY A 248 8.47 -4.90 2.85
C GLY A 248 8.35 -6.26 2.15
N HIS A 249 7.15 -6.65 1.71
CA HIS A 249 6.94 -7.84 0.88
C HIS A 249 7.61 -7.73 -0.49
N LEU A 250 7.53 -6.58 -1.15
CA LEU A 250 8.27 -6.32 -2.39
C LEU A 250 9.78 -6.43 -2.21
N LEU A 251 10.30 -6.28 -1.00
CA LEU A 251 11.71 -6.47 -0.64
C LEU A 251 12.01 -7.88 -0.13
N GLY A 252 11.02 -8.76 0.02
CA GLY A 252 11.20 -10.17 0.39
C GLY A 252 10.98 -10.48 1.87
N LEU A 253 10.56 -9.51 2.67
CA LEU A 253 10.11 -9.76 4.04
C LEU A 253 8.75 -10.45 4.05
N ASP A 254 8.53 -11.28 5.05
CA ASP A 254 7.24 -11.89 5.35
C ASP A 254 6.67 -11.32 6.65
N HIS A 255 5.42 -11.67 6.95
CA HIS A 255 4.75 -11.17 8.14
C HIS A 255 5.51 -11.53 9.42
N ASN A 256 5.54 -10.56 10.34
CA ASN A 256 5.94 -10.82 11.72
C ASN A 256 4.83 -11.65 12.40
N ASP A 257 5.21 -12.81 12.96
CA ASP A 257 4.29 -13.77 13.56
C ASP A 257 3.76 -13.35 14.95
N ASP A 258 4.31 -12.30 15.55
CA ASP A 258 3.87 -11.77 16.84
C ASP A 258 2.72 -10.77 16.64
N PRO A 259 1.49 -11.12 17.05
CA PRO A 259 0.32 -10.26 16.91
C PRO A 259 0.40 -9.00 17.80
N SER A 260 1.33 -8.94 18.75
CA SER A 260 1.59 -7.79 19.60
C SER A 260 2.75 -6.91 19.11
N ALA A 261 3.45 -7.32 18.06
CA ALA A 261 4.57 -6.56 17.53
C ALA A 261 4.11 -5.25 16.88
N ASP A 262 4.77 -4.16 17.24
CA ASP A 262 4.63 -2.87 16.57
C ASP A 262 5.42 -2.82 15.24
N ALA A 263 5.89 -3.96 14.73
CA ALA A 263 6.60 -4.07 13.45
C ALA A 263 5.70 -3.69 12.28
N ILE A 264 6.25 -2.98 11.29
CA ILE A 264 5.55 -2.65 10.04
C ILE A 264 5.00 -3.91 9.39
N MET A 265 5.76 -5.01 9.41
CA MET A 265 5.36 -6.29 8.83
C MET A 265 4.30 -7.07 9.64
N SER A 266 3.66 -6.47 10.64
CA SER A 266 2.47 -7.07 11.25
C SER A 266 1.32 -7.09 10.24
N SER A 267 0.67 -8.24 10.07
CA SER A 267 -0.32 -8.45 9.00
C SER A 267 -1.62 -7.65 9.17
N ARG A 268 -1.86 -7.05 10.34
CA ARG A 268 -3.10 -6.35 10.68
C ARG A 268 -2.84 -4.89 11.04
N ILE A 269 -3.77 -4.02 10.64
CA ILE A 269 -3.75 -2.61 10.98
C ILE A 269 -5.17 -2.11 11.22
N ALA A 270 -5.37 -1.32 12.28
CA ALA A 270 -6.68 -0.77 12.59
C ALA A 270 -6.91 0.53 11.78
N PRO A 271 -8.16 0.84 11.39
CA PRO A 271 -8.49 2.15 10.84
C PRO A 271 -8.04 3.29 11.77
N GLY A 272 -7.68 4.44 11.19
CA GLY A 272 -7.17 5.60 11.92
C GLY A 272 -5.75 5.45 12.47
N THR A 273 -5.08 4.32 12.23
CA THR A 273 -3.72 4.08 12.72
C THR A 273 -2.68 4.59 11.72
N GLU A 274 -1.76 5.42 12.19
CA GLU A 274 -0.54 5.78 11.45
C GLU A 274 0.63 4.93 11.94
N LYS A 275 1.11 4.04 11.08
CA LYS A 275 2.21 3.11 11.33
C LYS A 275 3.19 3.16 10.15
N ARG A 276 4.01 4.21 10.11
CA ARG A 276 4.87 4.54 8.96
C ARG A 276 6.36 4.36 9.24
N ASP A 277 6.79 4.33 10.50
CA ASP A 277 8.20 4.23 10.85
C ASP A 277 8.63 2.77 10.98
N LEU A 278 9.72 2.40 10.29
CA LEU A 278 10.33 1.07 10.40
C LEU A 278 10.77 0.83 11.85
N ARG A 279 10.42 -0.34 12.40
CA ARG A 279 10.88 -0.77 13.72
C ARG A 279 12.14 -1.62 13.61
N ALA A 280 12.75 -1.91 14.78
CA ALA A 280 13.96 -2.71 14.86
C ALA A 280 13.82 -4.05 14.12
N ASP A 281 12.69 -4.74 14.29
CA ASP A 281 12.42 -6.02 13.62
C ASP A 281 12.43 -5.89 12.09
N ASP A 282 11.79 -4.87 11.54
CA ASP A 282 11.74 -4.60 10.09
C ASP A 282 13.13 -4.30 9.53
N ILE A 283 13.91 -3.49 10.25
CA ILE A 283 15.26 -3.07 9.87
C ILE A 283 16.22 -4.27 9.94
N GLU A 284 16.19 -5.02 11.03
CA GLU A 284 17.03 -6.21 11.20
C GLU A 284 16.71 -7.27 10.16
N GLY A 285 15.42 -7.50 9.86
CA GLY A 285 15.01 -8.44 8.83
C GLY A 285 15.54 -8.08 7.46
N VAL A 286 15.36 -6.83 7.02
CA VAL A 286 15.83 -6.42 5.69
C VAL A 286 17.36 -6.41 5.61
N ARG A 287 18.06 -6.03 6.70
CA ARG A 287 19.51 -6.09 6.77
C ARG A 287 20.03 -7.53 6.70
N ALA A 288 19.41 -8.45 7.41
CA ALA A 288 19.74 -9.87 7.37
C ALA A 288 19.53 -10.47 5.97
N LEU A 289 18.39 -10.17 5.33
CA LEU A 289 18.07 -10.67 3.99
C LEU A 289 19.06 -10.20 2.93
N TYR A 290 19.53 -8.96 3.03
CA TYR A 290 20.41 -8.33 2.04
C TYR A 290 21.88 -8.26 2.43
N GLY A 291 22.27 -8.80 3.60
CA GLY A 291 23.65 -8.82 4.08
C GLY A 291 24.21 -7.43 4.36
N LEU A 292 23.38 -6.53 4.90
CA LEU A 292 23.75 -5.15 5.20
C LEU A 292 24.39 -5.07 6.58
N VAL A 293 25.55 -4.43 6.67
CA VAL A 293 26.24 -4.19 7.94
C VAL A 293 25.68 -2.95 8.64
N ASN A 294 25.64 -3.00 9.98
CA ASN A 294 25.20 -1.91 10.84
C ASN A 294 26.17 -0.73 10.84
#